data_AF-A0AA51MX64-F1
#
_entry.id   AF-A0AA51MX64-F1
#
_cell.length_a   1.000
_cell.length_b   1.000
_cell.length_c   1.000
_cell.angle_alpha   90.00
_cell.angle_beta   90.00
_cell.angle_gamma   90.00
#
_symmetry.space_group_name_H-M   'P 1'
#
loop_
_entity.id
_entity.type
_entity.pdbx_description
1 polymer ?
#
loop_
_entity_poly.entity_id
_entity_poly.type
_entity_poly.pdbx_seq_one_letter_code
_entity_poly.pdbx_strand_id
1 'polypeptide(L)'
;MGSNKVIVFLANLYSQVIVPFELIYMIFTGRYDTVSEYILLVIYVLVIFFFHFSFCYWGYTSFYLRYVYSFFIIIGTFLIIYRIIFIQDIIFGQLSDLRNSFRRIIFIIIFTVININIILSKRKKKNCFDLTFPFENGKFLVIDGGDGKKSYFTNYHYYGWKRKNIKNYYSMQFAVDLIKLNKYGFQKCNLLSSSNKDYNIYGEKVYSPIAGQVIKVIENLEDNIPHGRLPNNTGNQIIIRSDNYYISLYHFKKDTIVVNLGQNLEIGDYLGEVGNSGYSIIPHLHIQVVYSEDSDYWLGESIPIIFNNIYPVKNYVIKS
;
A
#
# COMPACT_ATOMS: atom_id res chain seq x y z
N MET A 1 -15.69 -18.91 12.30
CA MET A 1 -14.40 -18.69 11.58
C MET A 1 -14.51 -17.92 10.26
N GLY A 2 -15.69 -17.38 9.87
CA GLY A 2 -15.87 -16.63 8.62
C GLY A 2 -15.92 -15.09 8.74
N SER A 3 -15.71 -14.50 9.93
CA SER A 3 -16.03 -13.09 10.19
C SER A 3 -15.09 -12.09 9.50
N ASN A 4 -13.78 -12.37 9.41
CA ASN A 4 -12.82 -11.35 8.98
C ASN A 4 -12.83 -11.10 7.46
N LYS A 5 -13.09 -12.12 6.63
CA LYS A 5 -13.11 -11.99 5.16
C LYS A 5 -14.21 -11.07 4.68
N VAL A 6 -15.42 -11.28 5.18
CA VAL A 6 -16.59 -10.50 4.79
C VAL A 6 -16.45 -9.06 5.26
N ILE A 7 -15.95 -8.83 6.48
CA ILE A 7 -15.70 -7.47 6.98
C ILE A 7 -14.65 -6.75 6.10
N VAL A 8 -13.54 -7.41 5.79
CA VAL A 8 -12.51 -6.84 4.91
C VAL A 8 -13.07 -6.58 3.51
N PHE A 9 -13.88 -7.48 2.97
CA PHE A 9 -14.56 -7.30 1.69
C PHE A 9 -15.47 -6.08 1.70
N LEU A 10 -16.37 -5.98 2.68
CA LEU A 10 -17.32 -4.87 2.79
C LEU A 10 -16.61 -3.54 3.02
N ALA A 11 -15.54 -3.50 3.82
CA ALA A 11 -14.74 -2.29 4.02
C ALA A 11 -14.05 -1.82 2.73
N ASN A 12 -13.49 -2.75 1.94
CA ASN A 12 -12.89 -2.42 0.65
C ASN A 12 -13.95 -2.03 -0.39
N LEU A 13 -15.11 -2.70 -0.43
CA LEU A 13 -16.22 -2.35 -1.31
C LEU A 13 -16.74 -0.94 -1.00
N TYR A 14 -16.95 -0.62 0.28
CA TYR A 14 -17.41 0.70 0.69
C TYR A 14 -16.40 1.79 0.31
N SER A 15 -15.12 1.60 0.66
CA SER A 15 -14.09 2.61 0.42
C SER A 15 -13.69 2.77 -1.05
N GLN A 16 -13.70 1.70 -1.85
CA GLN A 16 -13.22 1.72 -3.24
C GLN A 16 -14.34 1.82 -4.29
N VAL A 17 -15.59 1.60 -3.90
CA VAL A 17 -16.74 1.71 -4.80
C VAL A 17 -17.71 2.76 -4.26
N ILE A 18 -18.33 2.53 -3.11
CA ILE A 18 -19.43 3.37 -2.63
C ILE A 18 -18.99 4.82 -2.44
N VAL A 19 -17.90 5.09 -1.72
CA VAL A 19 -17.45 6.47 -1.46
C VAL A 19 -17.09 7.22 -2.75
N PRO A 20 -16.26 6.69 -3.67
CA PRO A 20 -16.02 7.38 -4.95
C PRO A 20 -17.29 7.66 -5.75
N PHE A 21 -18.24 6.72 -5.79
CA PHE A 21 -19.52 6.92 -6.48
C PHE A 21 -20.37 8.00 -5.82
N GLU A 22 -20.43 8.06 -4.48
CA GLU A 22 -21.12 9.13 -3.74
C GLU A 22 -20.50 10.50 -4.04
N LEU A 23 -19.17 10.60 -4.05
CA LEU A 23 -18.46 11.84 -4.36
C LEU A 23 -18.73 12.33 -5.79
N ILE A 24 -18.73 11.40 -6.76
CA ILE A 24 -19.12 11.68 -8.15
C ILE A 24 -20.57 12.13 -8.20
N TYR A 25 -21.49 11.37 -7.59
CA TYR A 25 -22.91 11.70 -7.54
C TYR A 25 -23.14 13.11 -6.98
N MET A 26 -22.46 13.47 -5.89
CA MET A 26 -22.54 14.81 -5.29
C MET A 26 -22.12 15.92 -6.25
N ILE A 27 -21.06 15.73 -7.04
CA ILE A 27 -20.63 16.72 -8.04
C ILE A 27 -21.67 16.90 -9.16
N PHE A 28 -22.23 15.81 -9.68
CA PHE A 28 -23.15 15.89 -10.82
C PHE A 28 -24.54 16.39 -10.42
N THR A 29 -25.00 16.05 -9.21
CA THR A 29 -26.36 16.35 -8.75
C THR A 29 -26.45 17.55 -7.81
N GLY A 30 -25.36 17.95 -7.17
CA GLY A 30 -25.33 19.12 -6.29
C GLY A 30 -25.84 20.38 -6.99
N ARG A 31 -26.81 21.05 -6.37
CA ARG A 31 -27.35 22.35 -6.79
C ARG A 31 -27.29 23.28 -5.58
N TYR A 32 -26.75 24.46 -5.79
CA TYR A 32 -26.56 25.48 -4.76
C TYR A 32 -26.87 26.85 -5.34
N ASP A 33 -27.21 27.78 -4.45
CA ASP A 33 -27.63 29.13 -4.81
C ASP A 33 -26.44 30.09 -4.93
N THR A 34 -25.25 29.69 -4.46
CA THR A 34 -24.06 30.54 -4.45
C THR A 34 -22.80 29.87 -5.01
N VAL A 35 -21.91 30.67 -5.62
CA VAL A 35 -20.60 30.19 -6.09
C VAL A 35 -19.76 29.61 -4.93
N SER A 36 -19.85 30.22 -3.74
CA SER A 36 -19.13 29.80 -2.53
C SER A 36 -19.44 28.35 -2.14
N GLU A 37 -20.71 27.93 -2.23
CA GLU A 37 -21.14 26.57 -1.90
C GLU A 37 -20.67 25.55 -2.94
N TYR A 38 -20.66 25.92 -4.22
CA TYR A 38 -20.06 25.08 -5.28
C TYR A 38 -18.55 24.93 -5.10
N ILE A 39 -17.82 26.00 -4.79
CA ILE A 39 -16.39 25.92 -4.47
C ILE A 39 -16.16 24.99 -3.27
N LEU A 40 -16.96 25.14 -2.22
CA LEU A 40 -16.88 24.29 -1.03
C LEU A 40 -17.16 22.82 -1.37
N LEU A 41 -18.14 22.52 -2.23
CA LEU A 41 -18.40 21.17 -2.73
C LEU A 41 -17.18 20.59 -3.45
N VAL A 42 -16.62 21.33 -4.41
CA VAL A 42 -15.50 20.86 -5.23
C VAL A 42 -14.29 20.59 -4.35
N ILE A 43 -13.93 21.50 -3.44
CA ILE A 43 -12.81 21.29 -2.50
C ILE A 43 -13.05 20.06 -1.64
N TYR A 44 -14.27 19.92 -1.08
CA TYR A 44 -14.63 18.76 -0.26
C TYR A 44 -14.44 17.45 -1.02
N VAL A 45 -14.94 17.37 -2.26
CA VAL A 45 -14.82 16.16 -3.07
C VAL A 45 -13.37 15.87 -3.45
N LEU A 46 -12.61 16.87 -3.89
CA LEU A 46 -11.21 16.69 -4.27
C LEU A 46 -10.35 16.20 -3.10
N VAL A 47 -10.51 16.80 -1.92
CA VAL A 47 -9.72 16.47 -0.73
C VAL A 47 -10.04 15.04 -0.24
N ILE A 48 -11.31 14.64 -0.18
CA ILE A 48 -11.69 13.29 0.24
C ILE A 48 -11.30 12.26 -0.82
N PHE A 49 -11.51 12.58 -2.10
CA PHE A 49 -11.12 11.67 -3.17
C PHE A 49 -9.61 11.46 -3.22
N PHE A 50 -8.81 12.52 -3.05
CA PHE A 50 -7.35 12.39 -3.00
C PHE A 50 -6.87 11.48 -1.86
N PHE A 51 -7.53 11.54 -0.69
CA PHE A 51 -7.26 10.62 0.40
C PHE A 51 -7.48 9.17 -0.03
N HIS A 52 -8.66 8.84 -0.58
CA HIS A 52 -8.99 7.48 -1.04
C HIS A 52 -8.06 7.02 -2.15
N PHE A 53 -7.81 7.88 -3.14
CA PHE A 53 -6.87 7.64 -4.24
C PHE A 53 -5.49 7.24 -3.71
N SER A 54 -5.02 7.92 -2.66
CA SER A 54 -3.67 7.74 -2.14
C SER A 54 -3.51 6.58 -1.15
N PHE A 55 -4.56 6.23 -0.40
CA PHE A 55 -4.51 5.26 0.71
C PHE A 55 -5.09 3.88 0.36
N CYS A 56 -6.18 3.79 -0.39
CA CYS A 56 -6.90 2.52 -0.55
C CYS A 56 -6.02 1.40 -1.17
N TYR A 57 -6.29 0.15 -0.78
CA TYR A 57 -5.68 -1.05 -1.36
C TYR A 57 -6.33 -1.40 -2.71
N TRP A 58 -6.04 -0.59 -3.74
CA TRP A 58 -6.73 -0.65 -5.02
C TRP A 58 -6.61 -1.99 -5.78
N GLY A 59 -5.68 -2.87 -5.38
CA GLY A 59 -5.60 -4.24 -5.90
C GLY A 59 -6.85 -5.09 -5.63
N TYR A 60 -7.72 -4.69 -4.69
CA TYR A 60 -8.91 -5.45 -4.32
C TYR A 60 -10.04 -5.38 -5.35
N THR A 61 -10.33 -4.19 -5.88
CA THR A 61 -11.36 -3.97 -6.93
C THR A 61 -10.71 -3.89 -8.29
N SER A 62 -9.98 -2.83 -8.59
CA SER A 62 -9.03 -2.74 -9.70
C SER A 62 -8.19 -1.51 -9.48
N PHE A 63 -6.88 -1.65 -9.65
CA PHE A 63 -5.95 -0.54 -9.57
C PHE A 63 -6.31 0.59 -10.52
N TYR A 64 -6.90 0.27 -11.67
CA TYR A 64 -7.21 1.27 -12.70
C TYR A 64 -8.53 2.01 -12.45
N LEU A 65 -9.41 1.48 -11.59
CA LEU A 65 -10.72 2.05 -11.30
C LEU A 65 -10.63 3.47 -10.72
N ARG A 66 -9.59 3.75 -9.93
CA ARG A 66 -9.33 5.09 -9.40
C ARG A 66 -9.16 6.15 -10.47
N TYR A 67 -8.59 5.82 -11.63
CA TYR A 67 -8.43 6.78 -12.74
C TYR A 67 -9.76 7.04 -13.46
N VAL A 68 -10.63 6.04 -13.52
CA VAL A 68 -12.01 6.20 -14.02
C VAL A 68 -12.76 7.18 -13.13
N TYR A 69 -12.66 7.05 -11.81
CA TYR A 69 -13.25 8.02 -10.89
C TYR A 69 -12.65 9.41 -11.02
N SER A 70 -11.31 9.53 -11.16
CA SER A 70 -10.65 10.82 -11.43
C SER A 70 -11.24 11.50 -12.66
N PHE A 71 -11.45 10.76 -13.75
CA PHE A 71 -12.04 11.28 -14.98
C PHE A 71 -13.45 11.87 -14.76
N PHE A 72 -14.33 11.15 -14.06
CA PHE A 72 -15.68 11.65 -13.78
C PHE A 72 -15.69 12.85 -12.82
N ILE A 73 -14.82 12.88 -11.81
CA ILE A 73 -14.67 14.04 -10.91
C ILE A 73 -14.17 15.27 -11.69
N ILE A 74 -13.23 15.09 -12.63
CA ILE A 74 -12.75 16.17 -13.48
C ILE A 74 -13.87 16.71 -14.37
N ILE A 75 -14.60 15.82 -15.07
CA ILE A 75 -15.75 16.22 -15.90
C ILE A 75 -16.78 16.97 -15.08
N GLY A 76 -17.19 16.41 -13.94
CA GLY A 76 -18.21 17.01 -13.11
C GLY A 76 -17.77 18.38 -12.56
N THR A 77 -16.48 18.55 -12.27
CA THR A 77 -15.89 19.85 -11.90
C THR A 77 -16.02 20.86 -13.04
N PHE A 78 -15.70 20.48 -14.27
CA PHE A 78 -15.88 21.34 -15.45
C PHE A 78 -17.35 21.69 -15.70
N LEU A 79 -18.28 20.75 -15.47
CA LEU A 79 -19.72 21.02 -15.59
C LEU A 79 -20.23 22.01 -14.54
N ILE A 80 -19.69 21.97 -13.31
CA ILE A 80 -19.98 22.98 -12.28
C ILE A 80 -19.48 24.35 -12.74
N ILE A 81 -18.24 24.43 -13.23
CA ILE A 81 -17.67 25.68 -13.75
C ILE A 81 -18.50 26.22 -14.91
N TYR A 82 -18.87 25.36 -15.87
CA TYR A 82 -19.71 25.72 -17.00
C TYR A 82 -21.08 26.25 -16.55
N ARG A 83 -21.72 25.61 -15.56
CA ARG A 83 -23.01 26.05 -15.03
C ARG A 83 -22.94 27.44 -14.41
N ILE A 84 -21.91 27.68 -13.59
CA ILE A 84 -21.70 28.97 -12.90
C ILE A 84 -21.47 30.10 -13.91
N ILE A 85 -20.74 29.83 -15.00
CA ILE A 85 -20.36 30.89 -15.95
C ILE A 85 -21.45 31.11 -17.01
N PHE A 86 -22.11 30.06 -17.50
CA PHE A 86 -22.90 30.13 -18.74
C PHE A 86 -24.38 29.82 -18.60
N ILE A 87 -24.82 29.14 -17.53
CA ILE A 87 -26.21 28.66 -17.43
C ILE A 87 -27.03 29.48 -16.44
N GLN A 88 -26.45 29.83 -15.29
CA GLN A 88 -27.18 30.45 -14.19
C GLN A 88 -26.47 31.72 -13.76
N ASP A 89 -27.23 32.77 -13.47
CA ASP A 89 -26.75 34.01 -12.83
C ASP A 89 -26.45 33.76 -11.34
N ILE A 90 -25.66 32.74 -11.03
CA ILE A 90 -25.23 32.42 -9.66
C ILE A 90 -24.16 33.42 -9.25
N ILE A 91 -24.43 34.19 -8.20
CA ILE A 91 -23.52 35.22 -7.70
C ILE A 91 -22.65 34.62 -6.58
N PHE A 92 -21.48 35.20 -6.38
CA PHE A 92 -20.74 35.01 -5.14
C PHE A 92 -21.60 35.46 -3.95
N GLY A 93 -21.79 34.58 -2.98
CA GLY A 93 -22.73 34.81 -1.89
C GLY A 93 -22.36 34.10 -0.60
N GLN A 94 -23.16 34.37 0.44
CA GLN A 94 -23.01 33.73 1.74
C GLN A 94 -23.48 32.27 1.70
N LEU A 95 -22.96 31.46 2.62
CA LEU A 95 -23.37 30.07 2.76
C LEU A 95 -24.81 30.02 3.30
N SER A 96 -25.73 29.45 2.53
CA SER A 96 -27.14 29.35 2.89
C SER A 96 -27.40 28.16 3.81
N ASP A 97 -26.81 27.00 3.49
CA ASP A 97 -26.88 25.79 4.30
C ASP A 97 -25.68 25.73 5.26
N LEU A 98 -25.79 26.46 6.38
CA LEU A 98 -24.73 26.56 7.37
C LEU A 98 -24.35 25.20 7.98
N ARG A 99 -25.32 24.30 8.19
CA ARG A 99 -25.08 22.99 8.82
C ARG A 99 -24.24 22.09 7.92
N ASN A 100 -24.62 21.93 6.66
CA ASN A 100 -23.85 21.09 5.74
C ASN A 100 -22.52 21.73 5.37
N SER A 101 -22.49 23.06 5.23
CA SER A 101 -21.26 23.79 4.94
C SER A 101 -20.24 23.64 6.08
N PHE A 102 -20.68 23.79 7.33
CA PHE A 102 -19.82 23.58 8.49
C PHE A 102 -19.26 22.15 8.55
N ARG A 103 -20.11 21.15 8.32
CA ARG A 103 -19.68 19.75 8.23
C ARG A 103 -18.60 19.55 7.14
N ARG A 104 -18.79 20.13 5.95
CA ARG A 104 -17.79 20.04 4.85
C ARG A 104 -16.48 20.70 5.22
N ILE A 105 -16.52 21.88 5.84
CA ILE A 105 -15.32 22.61 6.27
C ILE A 105 -14.52 21.75 7.26
N ILE A 106 -15.16 21.13 8.25
CA ILE A 106 -14.49 20.21 9.19
C ILE A 106 -13.78 19.08 8.45
N PHE A 107 -14.47 18.38 7.55
CA PHE A 107 -13.88 17.28 6.80
C PHE A 107 -12.75 17.74 5.86
N ILE A 108 -12.90 18.90 5.22
CA ILE A 108 -11.84 19.50 4.39
C ILE A 108 -10.59 19.71 5.24
N ILE A 109 -10.71 20.31 6.43
CA ILE A 109 -9.57 20.56 7.31
C ILE A 109 -8.91 19.23 7.72
N ILE A 110 -9.70 18.26 8.22
CA ILE A 110 -9.20 16.96 8.67
C ILE A 110 -8.44 16.25 7.54
N PHE A 111 -9.07 16.09 6.37
CA PHE A 111 -8.47 15.35 5.28
C PHE A 111 -7.33 16.13 4.61
N THR A 112 -7.33 17.46 4.63
CA THR A 112 -6.18 18.25 4.16
C THR A 112 -4.94 17.95 5.00
N VAL A 113 -5.06 17.93 6.34
CA VAL A 113 -3.94 17.59 7.23
C VAL A 113 -3.45 16.15 6.98
N ILE A 114 -4.37 15.20 6.85
CA ILE A 114 -4.03 13.80 6.54
C ILE A 114 -3.33 13.69 5.19
N ASN A 115 -3.82 14.39 4.16
CA ASN A 115 -3.28 14.36 2.82
C ASN A 115 -1.88 14.99 2.73
N ILE A 116 -1.63 16.08 3.45
CA ILE A 116 -0.28 16.67 3.56
C ILE A 116 0.69 15.62 4.12
N ASN A 117 0.30 14.91 5.18
CA ASN A 117 1.11 13.85 5.76
C ASN A 117 1.36 12.68 4.79
N ILE A 118 0.37 12.29 3.99
CA ILE A 118 0.52 11.29 2.92
C ILE A 118 1.45 11.79 1.80
N ILE A 119 1.40 13.06 1.43
CA ILE A 119 2.31 13.62 0.41
C ILE A 119 3.74 13.63 0.96
N LEU A 120 3.92 14.03 2.21
CA LEU A 120 5.23 14.08 2.87
C LEU A 120 5.83 12.69 3.09
N SER A 121 5.01 11.67 3.39
CA SER A 121 5.49 10.28 3.57
C SER A 121 6.05 9.66 2.29
N LYS A 122 5.61 10.14 1.12
CA LYS A 122 6.04 9.65 -0.20
C LYS A 122 7.30 10.32 -0.74
N ARG A 123 7.86 11.32 -0.05
CA ARG A 123 9.12 11.95 -0.45
C ARG A 123 10.28 10.98 -0.23
N LYS A 124 11.11 10.79 -1.26
CA LYS A 124 12.33 9.97 -1.19
C LYS A 124 13.21 10.43 -0.03
N LYS A 125 13.65 9.48 0.79
CA LYS A 125 14.58 9.74 1.90
C LYS A 125 16.02 9.89 1.38
N LYS A 126 16.87 10.49 2.22
CA LYS A 126 18.31 10.45 2.01
C LYS A 126 18.84 9.07 2.42
N ASN A 127 20.01 8.70 1.91
CA ASN A 127 20.73 7.47 2.27
C ASN A 127 19.89 6.20 2.08
N CYS A 128 19.17 6.11 0.96
CA CYS A 128 18.46 4.88 0.64
C CYS A 128 19.43 3.78 0.25
N PHE A 129 19.17 2.57 0.71
CA PHE A 129 19.86 1.37 0.29
C PHE A 129 19.33 0.92 -1.08
N ASP A 130 20.22 0.76 -2.06
CA ASP A 130 19.84 0.38 -3.42
C ASP A 130 19.79 -1.14 -3.56
N LEU A 131 18.68 -1.61 -4.12
CA LEU A 131 18.39 -3.01 -4.35
C LEU A 131 17.98 -3.19 -5.80
N THR A 132 18.35 -4.32 -6.39
CA THR A 132 17.72 -4.76 -7.63
C THR A 132 16.30 -5.23 -7.30
N PHE A 133 15.35 -4.92 -8.18
CA PHE A 133 13.97 -5.37 -7.99
C PHE A 133 13.89 -6.91 -8.01
N PRO A 134 13.28 -7.56 -7.01
CA PRO A 134 13.43 -9.01 -6.79
C PRO A 134 12.50 -9.88 -7.65
N PHE A 135 11.89 -9.31 -8.69
CA PHE A 135 10.96 -9.99 -9.58
C PHE A 135 11.30 -9.71 -11.05
N GLU A 136 10.91 -10.64 -11.91
CA GLU A 136 10.99 -10.51 -13.36
C GLU A 136 9.58 -10.43 -13.97
N ASN A 137 9.43 -9.71 -15.08
CA ASN A 137 8.24 -9.70 -15.93
C ASN A 137 6.91 -9.48 -15.20
N GLY A 138 6.46 -8.22 -15.11
CA GLY A 138 5.12 -7.97 -14.57
C GLY A 138 4.85 -6.55 -14.11
N LYS A 139 3.74 -6.41 -13.39
CA LYS A 139 3.32 -5.18 -12.72
C LYS A 139 3.14 -5.47 -11.25
N PHE A 140 3.98 -4.87 -10.42
CA PHE A 140 3.98 -5.09 -8.99
C PHE A 140 3.53 -3.81 -8.29
N LEU A 141 2.52 -3.94 -7.43
CA LEU A 141 1.99 -2.84 -6.65
C LEU A 141 2.64 -2.85 -5.27
N VAL A 142 3.21 -1.70 -4.91
CA VAL A 142 3.60 -1.42 -3.54
C VAL A 142 2.32 -1.16 -2.74
N ILE A 143 1.95 -2.09 -1.86
CA ILE A 143 0.78 -1.90 -0.98
C ILE A 143 1.16 -1.20 0.32
N ASP A 144 2.38 -1.37 0.80
CA ASP A 144 2.92 -0.64 1.94
C ASP A 144 4.37 -0.29 1.65
N GLY A 145 4.73 0.97 1.89
CA GLY A 145 6.05 1.51 1.56
C GLY A 145 6.06 3.03 1.60
N GLY A 146 7.22 3.62 1.87
CA GLY A 146 7.38 5.04 2.21
C GLY A 146 7.54 5.28 3.71
N ASP A 147 7.50 6.54 4.14
CA ASP A 147 7.76 6.94 5.52
C ASP A 147 6.49 6.88 6.40
N GLY A 148 6.30 5.74 7.07
CA GLY A 148 5.18 5.51 7.97
C GLY A 148 5.14 6.46 9.18
N LYS A 149 6.28 7.05 9.57
CA LYS A 149 6.33 8.07 10.65
C LYS A 149 5.48 9.29 10.32
N LYS A 150 5.46 9.66 9.03
CA LYS A 150 4.69 10.81 8.54
C LYS A 150 3.24 10.42 8.33
N SER A 151 2.96 9.21 7.85
CA SER A 151 1.59 8.75 7.64
C SER A 151 1.46 7.23 7.78
N TYR A 152 0.70 6.83 8.81
CA TYR A 152 0.24 5.45 9.00
C TYR A 152 -0.45 4.88 7.75
N PHE A 153 -1.18 5.72 7.01
CA PHE A 153 -1.89 5.33 5.79
C PHE A 153 -0.96 5.00 4.62
N THR A 154 0.32 5.34 4.69
CA THR A 154 1.31 5.05 3.65
C THR A 154 2.11 3.79 3.95
N ASN A 155 2.52 3.62 5.20
CA ASN A 155 3.27 2.45 5.62
C ASN A 155 2.93 2.14 7.08
N TYR A 156 2.17 1.08 7.32
CA TYR A 156 1.79 0.71 8.68
C TYR A 156 2.95 0.09 9.47
N HIS A 157 3.98 -0.41 8.77
CA HIS A 157 5.12 -1.11 9.39
C HIS A 157 5.90 -0.24 10.37
N TYR A 158 5.86 1.09 10.22
CA TYR A 158 6.43 2.01 11.21
C TYR A 158 5.89 1.82 12.63
N TYR A 159 4.64 1.37 12.74
CA TYR A 159 3.97 1.08 14.00
C TYR A 159 3.90 -0.43 14.29
N GLY A 160 4.54 -1.24 13.43
CA GLY A 160 4.52 -2.70 13.44
C GLY A 160 4.95 -3.27 14.79
N TRP A 161 4.10 -4.17 15.31
CA TRP A 161 4.30 -5.04 16.48
C TRP A 161 5.12 -4.46 17.64
N LYS A 162 4.58 -3.45 18.32
CA LYS A 162 4.88 -3.27 19.76
C LYS A 162 4.39 -4.50 20.52
N ARG A 163 5.17 -5.59 20.57
CA ARG A 163 4.98 -6.62 21.61
C ARG A 163 5.04 -5.87 22.94
N LYS A 164 4.05 -6.06 23.82
CA LYS A 164 3.92 -5.34 25.10
C LYS A 164 5.22 -5.30 25.94
N ASN A 165 6.13 -6.25 25.70
CA ASN A 165 7.38 -6.43 26.46
C ASN A 165 8.67 -6.20 25.63
N ILE A 166 8.60 -5.75 24.38
CA ILE A 166 9.80 -5.45 23.57
C ILE A 166 9.79 -3.95 23.26
N LYS A 167 10.66 -3.20 23.95
CA LYS A 167 11.07 -1.86 23.51
C LYS A 167 11.81 -2.07 22.19
N ASN A 168 11.37 -1.38 21.12
CA ASN A 168 12.14 -1.17 19.89
C ASN A 168 12.11 -2.29 18.83
N TYR A 169 10.94 -2.56 18.23
CA TYR A 169 10.90 -3.15 16.88
C TYR A 169 11.01 -2.02 15.84
N TYR A 170 12.24 -1.60 15.53
CA TYR A 170 12.49 -0.56 14.53
C TYR A 170 12.79 -1.13 13.15
N SER A 171 13.16 -2.41 13.04
CA SER A 171 13.65 -3.06 11.82
C SER A 171 12.69 -3.01 10.62
N MET A 172 11.39 -2.86 10.86
CA MET A 172 10.36 -2.83 9.80
C MET A 172 9.95 -1.41 9.38
N GLN A 173 10.51 -0.35 9.95
CA GLN A 173 9.97 1.01 9.75
C GLN A 173 9.91 1.48 8.29
N PHE A 174 10.80 0.95 7.45
CA PHE A 174 10.80 1.16 6.00
C PHE A 174 10.61 -0.13 5.19
N ALA A 175 10.03 -1.16 5.81
CA ALA A 175 9.65 -2.37 5.09
C ALA A 175 8.67 -2.05 3.96
N VAL A 176 8.72 -2.89 2.93
CA VAL A 176 7.93 -2.76 1.72
C VAL A 176 7.20 -4.06 1.45
N ASP A 177 5.90 -3.95 1.21
CA ASP A 177 5.05 -5.07 0.83
C ASP A 177 4.66 -4.94 -0.65
N LEU A 178 4.94 -6.00 -1.41
CA LEU A 178 4.70 -6.08 -2.84
C LEU A 178 3.66 -7.15 -3.16
N ILE A 179 2.73 -6.81 -4.04
CA ILE A 179 1.79 -7.75 -4.67
C ILE A 179 1.88 -7.65 -6.19
N LYS A 180 1.41 -8.67 -6.92
CA LYS A 180 1.36 -8.67 -8.38
C LYS A 180 -0.04 -8.33 -8.88
N LEU A 181 -0.12 -7.47 -9.89
CA LEU A 181 -1.35 -7.12 -10.58
C LEU A 181 -1.45 -7.87 -11.90
N ASN A 182 -2.66 -8.32 -12.24
CA ASN A 182 -2.95 -8.78 -13.60
C ASN A 182 -3.09 -7.59 -14.56
N LYS A 183 -3.29 -7.88 -15.85
CA LYS A 183 -3.44 -6.84 -16.90
C LYS A 183 -4.61 -5.87 -16.66
N TYR A 184 -5.61 -6.27 -15.88
CA TYR A 184 -6.79 -5.47 -15.54
C TYR A 184 -6.65 -4.75 -14.18
N GLY A 185 -5.50 -4.85 -13.52
CA GLY A 185 -5.21 -4.15 -12.26
C GLY A 185 -5.75 -4.84 -11.01
N PHE A 186 -6.21 -6.08 -11.09
CA PHE A 186 -6.62 -6.85 -9.92
C PHE A 186 -5.41 -7.56 -9.32
N GLN A 187 -5.39 -7.73 -7.99
CA GLN A 187 -4.40 -8.57 -7.31
C GLN A 187 -4.78 -10.04 -7.25
N LYS A 188 -6.07 -10.35 -7.46
CA LYS A 188 -6.64 -11.70 -7.35
C LYS A 188 -7.83 -11.89 -8.29
N CYS A 189 -8.13 -13.13 -8.63
CA CYS A 189 -9.25 -13.48 -9.51
C CYS A 189 -10.60 -13.58 -8.79
N ASN A 190 -10.60 -13.91 -7.49
CA ASN A 190 -11.82 -14.10 -6.69
C ASN A 190 -11.92 -13.08 -5.54
N LEU A 191 -13.06 -12.37 -5.45
CA LEU A 191 -13.30 -11.33 -4.43
C LEU A 191 -13.24 -11.87 -3.00
N LEU A 192 -13.82 -13.05 -2.74
CA LEU A 192 -13.83 -13.72 -1.43
C LEU A 192 -12.92 -14.95 -1.40
N SER A 193 -11.73 -14.84 -1.99
CA SER A 193 -10.79 -15.96 -2.07
C SER A 193 -10.43 -16.56 -0.71
N SER A 194 -10.43 -17.90 -0.66
CA SER A 194 -9.86 -18.70 0.42
C SER A 194 -8.67 -19.55 -0.02
N SER A 195 -8.17 -19.31 -1.23
CA SER A 195 -7.05 -20.06 -1.83
C SER A 195 -5.95 -19.09 -2.19
N ASN A 196 -4.71 -19.37 -1.76
CA ASN A 196 -3.57 -18.54 -2.14
C ASN A 196 -3.39 -18.49 -3.66
N LYS A 197 -3.75 -19.56 -4.38
CA LYS A 197 -3.67 -19.66 -5.85
C LYS A 197 -4.51 -18.63 -6.60
N ASP A 198 -5.49 -18.00 -5.95
CA ASP A 198 -6.28 -16.94 -6.59
C ASP A 198 -5.54 -15.60 -6.64
N TYR A 199 -4.45 -15.44 -5.88
CA TYR A 199 -3.65 -14.21 -5.84
C TYR A 199 -2.54 -14.29 -6.88
N ASN A 200 -2.40 -13.26 -7.71
CA ASN A 200 -1.49 -13.30 -8.86
C ASN A 200 -0.01 -13.38 -8.45
N ILE A 201 0.35 -13.00 -7.23
CA ILE A 201 1.73 -13.10 -6.73
C ILE A 201 2.06 -14.47 -6.14
N TYR A 202 1.07 -15.28 -5.79
CA TYR A 202 1.35 -16.57 -5.17
C TYR A 202 2.06 -17.49 -6.16
N GLY A 203 3.22 -18.01 -5.78
CA GLY A 203 4.09 -18.78 -6.67
C GLY A 203 5.01 -17.92 -7.55
N GLU A 204 5.01 -16.60 -7.40
CA GLU A 204 5.92 -15.73 -8.14
C GLU A 204 7.37 -15.96 -7.71
N LYS A 205 8.27 -16.14 -8.67
CA LYS A 205 9.71 -16.34 -8.40
C LYS A 205 10.33 -15.09 -7.79
N VAL A 206 11.13 -15.29 -6.75
CA VAL A 206 11.89 -14.24 -6.07
C VAL A 206 13.37 -14.44 -6.35
N TYR A 207 14.04 -13.37 -6.76
CA TYR A 207 15.47 -13.35 -7.03
C TYR A 207 16.21 -12.47 -6.03
N SER A 208 17.50 -12.76 -5.84
CA SER A 208 18.32 -12.02 -4.90
C SER A 208 18.45 -10.56 -5.34
N PRO A 209 18.01 -9.60 -4.51
CA PRO A 209 18.08 -8.19 -4.86
C PRO A 209 19.50 -7.61 -4.73
N ILE A 210 20.41 -8.35 -4.10
CA ILE A 210 21.79 -7.93 -3.80
C ILE A 210 22.73 -9.15 -3.75
N ALA A 211 24.02 -8.96 -4.01
CA ALA A 211 25.03 -9.96 -3.69
C ALA A 211 25.30 -10.00 -2.18
N GLY A 212 25.61 -11.16 -1.63
CA GLY A 212 25.88 -11.29 -0.20
C GLY A 212 25.75 -12.72 0.32
N GLN A 213 25.95 -12.90 1.62
CA GLN A 213 25.88 -14.22 2.24
C GLN A 213 24.52 -14.47 2.89
N VAL A 214 23.93 -15.63 2.65
CA VAL A 214 22.74 -16.09 3.38
C VAL A 214 23.12 -16.37 4.84
N ILE A 215 22.61 -15.57 5.77
CA ILE A 215 22.88 -15.72 7.21
C ILE A 215 21.71 -16.34 7.98
N LYS A 216 20.54 -16.48 7.34
CA LYS A 216 19.39 -17.16 7.93
C LYS A 216 18.45 -17.68 6.86
N VAL A 217 18.00 -18.92 7.06
CA VAL A 217 16.91 -19.53 6.32
C VAL A 217 15.91 -20.06 7.34
N ILE A 218 14.64 -19.72 7.17
CA ILE A 218 13.51 -20.43 7.79
C ILE A 218 12.67 -20.96 6.65
N GLU A 219 12.38 -22.25 6.67
CA GLU A 219 11.69 -22.96 5.60
C GLU A 219 10.66 -23.95 6.18
N ASN A 220 9.90 -24.58 5.28
CA ASN A 220 8.94 -25.66 5.56
C ASN A 220 7.75 -25.29 6.46
N LEU A 221 7.52 -24.00 6.75
CA LEU A 221 6.30 -23.53 7.41
C LEU A 221 5.13 -23.47 6.42
N GLU A 222 3.96 -23.88 6.87
CA GLU A 222 2.73 -23.87 6.09
C GLU A 222 2.32 -22.45 5.66
N ASP A 223 1.79 -22.35 4.44
CA ASP A 223 1.12 -21.14 3.99
C ASP A 223 -0.23 -20.97 4.69
N ASN A 224 -0.58 -19.74 5.03
CA ASN A 224 -1.86 -19.44 5.62
C ASN A 224 -3.01 -19.58 4.61
N ILE A 225 -4.20 -19.86 5.14
CA ILE A 225 -5.44 -19.59 4.43
C ILE A 225 -5.62 -18.06 4.41
N PRO A 226 -5.81 -17.40 3.24
CA PRO A 226 -6.01 -15.96 3.16
C PRO A 226 -7.07 -15.47 4.14
N HIS A 227 -6.80 -14.42 4.91
CA HIS A 227 -7.68 -13.87 5.96
C HIS A 227 -8.13 -14.88 7.04
N GLY A 228 -7.40 -15.99 7.19
CA GLY A 228 -7.57 -16.98 8.25
C GLY A 228 -6.94 -16.55 9.56
N ARG A 229 -6.82 -17.50 10.49
CA ARG A 229 -6.09 -17.29 11.75
C ARG A 229 -4.59 -17.27 11.45
N LEU A 230 -3.91 -16.24 11.93
CA LEU A 230 -2.46 -16.10 11.75
C LEU A 230 -1.69 -16.87 12.83
N PRO A 231 -0.59 -17.56 12.47
CA PRO A 231 0.34 -18.12 13.43
C PRO A 231 1.17 -17.03 14.11
N ASN A 232 1.77 -17.34 15.26
CA ASN A 232 2.70 -16.44 15.96
C ASN A 232 4.16 -16.74 15.56
N ASN A 233 4.47 -16.66 14.27
CA ASN A 233 5.83 -16.80 13.73
C ASN A 233 6.02 -15.87 12.51
N THR A 234 7.25 -15.69 12.06
CA THR A 234 7.61 -14.76 10.98
C THR A 234 7.46 -15.35 9.57
N GLY A 235 7.19 -16.65 9.46
CA GLY A 235 7.05 -17.35 8.18
C GLY A 235 8.37 -17.81 7.59
N ASN A 236 8.30 -18.41 6.40
CA ASN A 236 9.47 -18.80 5.64
C ASN A 236 10.19 -17.53 5.17
N GLN A 237 11.49 -17.46 5.38
CA GLN A 237 12.26 -16.23 5.17
C GLN A 237 13.72 -16.53 4.85
N ILE A 238 14.33 -15.60 4.12
CA ILE A 238 15.75 -15.58 3.81
C ILE A 238 16.30 -14.23 4.30
N ILE A 239 17.44 -14.26 4.99
CA ILE A 239 18.18 -13.05 5.34
C ILE A 239 19.55 -13.11 4.70
N ILE A 240 19.84 -12.07 3.91
CA ILE A 240 21.09 -11.89 3.17
C ILE A 240 21.86 -10.78 3.87
N ARG A 241 23.13 -11.03 4.17
CA ARG A 241 24.06 -10.04 4.70
C ARG A 241 24.94 -9.51 3.58
N SER A 242 25.00 -8.18 3.47
CA SER A 242 25.96 -7.43 2.65
C SER A 242 26.59 -6.38 3.56
N ASP A 243 27.86 -6.56 3.91
CA ASP A 243 28.57 -5.77 4.93
C ASP A 243 27.81 -5.73 6.28
N ASN A 244 27.42 -4.54 6.73
CA ASN A 244 26.62 -4.32 7.96
C ASN A 244 25.12 -4.20 7.68
N TYR A 245 24.68 -4.52 6.46
CA TYR A 245 23.28 -4.49 6.05
C TYR A 245 22.69 -5.89 5.95
N TYR A 246 21.46 -6.02 6.46
CA TYR A 246 20.71 -7.27 6.51
C TYR A 246 19.41 -7.10 5.74
N ILE A 247 19.32 -7.78 4.60
CA ILE A 247 18.18 -7.76 3.70
C ILE A 247 17.32 -8.97 4.04
N SER A 248 16.14 -8.72 4.59
CA SER A 248 15.22 -9.78 5.01
C SER A 248 14.05 -9.86 4.04
N LEU A 249 13.84 -11.04 3.46
CA LEU A 249 12.72 -11.37 2.59
C LEU A 249 11.85 -12.42 3.29
N TYR A 250 10.53 -12.20 3.34
CA TYR A 250 9.60 -13.04 4.12
C TYR A 250 8.45 -13.58 3.29
N HIS A 251 7.71 -14.49 3.93
CA HIS A 251 6.46 -15.08 3.46
C HIS A 251 6.64 -15.97 2.24
N PHE A 252 7.82 -16.62 2.11
CA PHE A 252 8.05 -17.60 1.05
C PHE A 252 7.06 -18.77 1.13
N LYS A 253 6.77 -19.33 -0.03
CA LYS A 253 5.91 -20.51 -0.18
C LYS A 253 6.63 -21.72 0.39
N LYS A 254 5.86 -22.57 1.07
CA LYS A 254 6.36 -23.80 1.67
C LYS A 254 7.12 -24.64 0.63
N ASP A 255 8.26 -25.20 1.03
CA ASP A 255 9.10 -26.11 0.25
C ASP A 255 9.63 -25.52 -1.08
N THR A 256 9.80 -24.19 -1.17
CA THR A 256 10.31 -23.51 -2.39
C THR A 256 11.65 -22.79 -2.25
N ILE A 257 12.14 -22.58 -1.02
CA ILE A 257 13.45 -21.96 -0.82
C ILE A 257 14.52 -22.92 -1.32
N VAL A 258 15.45 -22.45 -2.15
CA VAL A 258 16.50 -23.28 -2.76
C VAL A 258 17.91 -22.96 -2.27
N VAL A 259 18.05 -21.95 -1.41
CA VAL A 259 19.35 -21.49 -0.91
C VAL A 259 19.64 -22.02 0.48
N ASN A 260 20.92 -22.19 0.80
CA ASN A 260 21.38 -22.74 2.07
C ASN A 260 22.02 -21.68 2.96
N LEU A 261 21.99 -21.90 4.28
CA LEU A 261 22.77 -21.10 5.23
C LEU A 261 24.26 -21.09 4.84
N GLY A 262 24.86 -19.91 4.83
CA GLY A 262 26.27 -19.69 4.46
C GLY A 262 26.53 -19.54 2.96
N GLN A 263 25.52 -19.77 2.10
CA GLN A 263 25.66 -19.61 0.66
C GLN A 263 25.92 -18.15 0.29
N ASN A 264 26.91 -17.92 -0.59
CA ASN A 264 27.10 -16.63 -1.23
C ASN A 264 26.18 -16.55 -2.44
N LEU A 265 25.48 -15.42 -2.56
CA LEU A 265 24.56 -15.10 -3.63
C LEU A 265 25.13 -13.99 -4.48
N GLU A 266 24.86 -14.06 -5.77
CA GLU A 266 24.96 -12.95 -6.70
C GLU A 266 23.60 -12.28 -6.92
N ILE A 267 23.60 -11.07 -7.47
CA ILE A 267 22.37 -10.38 -7.87
C ILE A 267 21.66 -11.23 -8.93
N GLY A 268 20.36 -11.48 -8.73
CA GLY A 268 19.55 -12.26 -9.67
C GLY A 268 19.54 -13.76 -9.39
N ASP A 269 20.25 -14.25 -8.37
CA ASP A 269 20.16 -15.67 -7.98
C ASP A 269 18.73 -16.02 -7.54
N TYR A 270 18.22 -17.16 -8.01
CA TYR A 270 16.89 -17.63 -7.64
C TYR A 270 16.84 -18.05 -6.17
N LEU A 271 15.87 -17.52 -5.42
CA LEU A 271 15.73 -17.76 -3.98
C LEU A 271 14.61 -18.74 -3.64
N GLY A 272 13.47 -18.64 -4.34
CA GLY A 272 12.26 -19.40 -4.09
C GLY A 272 11.02 -18.69 -4.63
N GLU A 273 9.84 -19.06 -4.13
CA GLU A 273 8.57 -18.49 -4.60
C GLU A 273 7.83 -17.73 -3.49
N VAL A 274 7.07 -16.70 -3.85
CA VAL A 274 6.20 -15.98 -2.92
C VAL A 274 5.07 -16.89 -2.43
N GLY A 275 4.90 -16.92 -1.12
CA GLY A 275 3.87 -17.68 -0.44
C GLY A 275 2.96 -16.80 0.40
N ASN A 276 2.49 -17.37 1.50
CA ASN A 276 1.65 -16.72 2.51
C ASN A 276 1.94 -17.28 3.92
N SER A 277 3.17 -17.72 4.18
CA SER A 277 3.57 -18.28 5.48
C SER A 277 3.80 -17.18 6.52
N GLY A 278 3.66 -17.51 7.81
CA GLY A 278 3.97 -16.57 8.90
C GLY A 278 2.87 -15.58 9.26
N TYR A 279 3.21 -14.44 9.83
CA TYR A 279 2.24 -13.39 10.16
C TYR A 279 1.81 -12.61 8.90
N SER A 280 1.18 -13.31 7.95
CA SER A 280 0.75 -12.78 6.66
C SER A 280 -0.73 -13.07 6.38
N ILE A 281 -1.50 -12.04 6.08
CA ILE A 281 -2.95 -12.15 5.85
C ILE A 281 -3.25 -12.67 4.44
N ILE A 282 -2.44 -12.30 3.45
CA ILE A 282 -2.59 -12.64 2.03
C ILE A 282 -1.21 -12.84 1.40
N PRO A 283 -1.09 -13.59 0.30
CA PRO A 283 0.18 -13.70 -0.42
C PRO A 283 0.76 -12.34 -0.81
N HIS A 284 1.99 -12.07 -0.41
CA HIS A 284 2.79 -10.89 -0.75
C HIS A 284 4.26 -11.15 -0.44
N LEU A 285 5.17 -10.37 -1.03
CA LEU A 285 6.57 -10.33 -0.60
C LEU A 285 6.77 -9.14 0.33
N HIS A 286 7.21 -9.40 1.56
CA HIS A 286 7.72 -8.37 2.48
C HIS A 286 9.23 -8.34 2.39
N ILE A 287 9.79 -7.15 2.18
CA ILE A 287 11.23 -6.90 2.14
C ILE A 287 11.61 -5.72 3.02
N GLN A 288 12.68 -5.87 3.78
CA GLN A 288 13.23 -4.80 4.62
C GLN A 288 14.75 -4.85 4.65
N VAL A 289 15.36 -3.71 4.93
CA VAL A 289 16.80 -3.58 5.15
C VAL A 289 17.06 -3.00 6.52
N VAL A 290 18.00 -3.61 7.23
CA VAL A 290 18.45 -3.18 8.55
C VAL A 290 19.96 -2.99 8.54
N TYR A 291 20.45 -1.89 9.11
CA TYR A 291 21.85 -1.71 9.45
C TYR A 291 22.11 -2.16 10.90
N SER A 292 23.13 -2.99 11.13
CA SER A 292 23.53 -3.42 12.48
C SER A 292 25.02 -3.80 12.51
N GLU A 293 25.74 -3.34 13.54
CA GLU A 293 27.16 -3.67 13.73
C GLU A 293 27.34 -5.01 14.48
N ASP A 294 26.47 -5.30 15.45
CA ASP A 294 26.59 -6.45 16.35
C ASP A 294 25.87 -7.72 15.84
N SER A 295 25.55 -7.78 14.55
CA SER A 295 24.78 -8.88 13.91
C SER A 295 23.36 -9.13 14.45
N ASP A 296 22.91 -8.38 15.46
CA ASP A 296 21.51 -8.37 15.89
C ASP A 296 20.68 -7.48 14.97
N TYR A 297 20.31 -8.03 13.82
CA TYR A 297 19.48 -7.34 12.82
C TYR A 297 18.02 -7.17 13.25
N TRP A 298 17.57 -7.76 14.37
CA TRP A 298 16.22 -7.50 14.87
C TRP A 298 16.11 -6.14 15.58
N LEU A 299 17.21 -5.70 16.20
CA LEU A 299 17.32 -4.44 16.94
C LEU A 299 18.00 -3.31 16.16
N GLY A 300 18.52 -3.60 14.96
CA GLY A 300 19.21 -2.62 14.13
C GLY A 300 18.32 -1.50 13.58
N GLU A 301 18.96 -0.51 12.96
CA GLU A 301 18.30 0.64 12.34
C GLU A 301 17.66 0.22 11.01
N SER A 302 16.36 0.49 10.84
CA SER A 302 15.70 0.27 9.55
C SER A 302 16.11 1.33 8.54
N ILE A 303 16.54 0.86 7.37
CA ILE A 303 17.08 1.70 6.30
C ILE A 303 16.03 1.80 5.18
N PRO A 304 15.73 3.02 4.69
CA PRO A 304 14.85 3.17 3.53
C PRO A 304 15.47 2.54 2.29
N ILE A 305 14.67 1.84 1.49
CA ILE A 305 15.15 1.15 0.28
C ILE A 305 14.73 1.89 -0.99
N ILE A 306 15.47 1.66 -2.07
CA ILE A 306 15.06 1.95 -3.46
C ILE A 306 15.25 0.69 -4.31
N PHE A 307 14.42 0.55 -5.34
CA PHE A 307 14.58 -0.49 -6.36
C PHE A 307 14.97 0.15 -7.68
N ASN A 308 16.20 -0.06 -8.15
CA ASN A 308 16.65 0.51 -9.43
C ASN A 308 16.30 2.02 -9.57
N ASN A 309 16.68 2.81 -8.56
CA ASN A 309 16.34 4.25 -8.39
C ASN A 309 14.88 4.62 -8.09
N ILE A 310 13.96 3.67 -8.04
CA ILE A 310 12.55 3.89 -7.68
C ILE A 310 12.40 3.85 -6.16
N TYR A 311 11.82 4.89 -5.57
CA TYR A 311 11.43 4.87 -4.15
C TYR A 311 10.06 4.20 -4.00
N PRO A 312 9.98 2.99 -3.42
CA PRO A 312 8.74 2.24 -3.32
C PRO A 312 7.81 2.87 -2.29
N VAL A 313 6.76 3.51 -2.78
CA VAL A 313 5.72 4.13 -1.95
C VAL A 313 4.37 3.50 -2.24
N LYS A 314 3.50 3.43 -1.23
CA LYS A 314 2.13 2.91 -1.40
C LYS A 314 1.46 3.47 -2.64
N ASN A 315 0.82 2.58 -3.38
CA ASN A 315 0.10 2.85 -4.62
C ASN A 315 0.97 3.17 -5.85
N TYR A 316 2.29 2.94 -5.77
CA TYR A 316 3.21 2.94 -6.91
C TYR A 316 3.26 1.55 -7.57
N VAL A 317 3.28 1.52 -8.90
CA VAL A 317 3.42 0.27 -9.68
C VAL A 317 4.80 0.22 -10.29
N ILE A 318 5.58 -0.78 -9.88
CA ILE A 318 6.87 -1.11 -10.45
C ILE A 318 6.63 -2.06 -11.62
N LYS A 319 7.23 -1.78 -12.77
CA LYS A 319 7.24 -2.66 -13.92
C LYS A 319 8.63 -3.30 -13.99
N SER A 320 8.66 -4.62 -14.06
CA SER A 320 9.87 -5.43 -14.21
C SER A 320 9.90 -6.08 -15.59
#